data_AF-A0A1E3W1T1-F1
#
_entry.id   AF-A0A1E3W1T1-F1
#
_cell.length_a   1.000
_cell.length_b   1.000
_cell.length_c   1.000
_cell.angle_alpha   90.00
_cell.angle_beta   90.00
_cell.angle_gamma   90.00
#
_symmetry.space_group_name_H-M   'P 1'
#
loop_
_entity.id
_entity.type
_entity.pdbx_description
1 polymer ?
#
loop_
_entity_poly.entity_id
_entity_poly.type
_entity_poly.pdbx_seq_one_letter_code
_entity_poly.pdbx_strand_id
1 'polypeptide(L)'
;MNVEVVKEYYGKILKGSQDLKTSACCDGGGVPGHLEAAIANVHEEVRSKYYGCGIVIPSALRDCRVLDLGSGSGRDVYLISQLVGERGEVVGVDMTDEQLATAETHKDWHMRQFGYAKPNVHFLKGYLEKLDALDLEPGTFDVVVSNCVINLCVDKLAVLRGAHRLLKPGGEIYFADVYCDRRLPDEVRADPLLYGECLGGALYWNDFLPMAKAAGFLDPRLVTSRPITVENEAMRQKLGQAKFFSATYRLFKLDGLEPACEDYGQAVIYRGGVAEESQAFALDQHHTIERGKVFPICGNSWRMLAETRFHPYFDFIGDFSTHYGIFPGCASPGTALPFNAAEPSEATSSCC
;
A
#
# COMPACT_ATOMS: atom_id res chain seq x y z
N MET A 1 18.41 -4.57 -18.41
CA MET A 1 18.06 -3.20 -18.84
C MET A 1 17.27 -2.44 -17.77
N ASN A 2 16.07 -2.88 -17.37
CA ASN A 2 15.20 -2.04 -16.51
C ASN A 2 15.71 -1.82 -15.08
N VAL A 3 16.32 -2.83 -14.44
CA VAL A 3 16.82 -2.70 -13.05
C VAL A 3 17.96 -1.69 -12.92
N GLU A 4 18.88 -1.66 -13.90
CA GLU A 4 19.99 -0.69 -13.91
C GLU A 4 19.48 0.74 -14.10
N VAL A 5 18.47 0.93 -14.95
CA VAL A 5 17.81 2.24 -15.14
C VAL A 5 17.19 2.72 -13.83
N VAL A 6 16.48 1.86 -13.09
CA VAL A 6 15.89 2.23 -11.80
C VAL A 6 16.97 2.57 -10.77
N LYS A 7 18.04 1.76 -10.68
CA LYS A 7 19.16 2.02 -9.77
C LYS A 7 19.87 3.34 -10.07
N GLU A 8 20.12 3.62 -11.34
CA GLU A 8 20.75 4.86 -11.75
C GLU A 8 19.82 6.07 -11.50
N TYR A 9 18.54 5.93 -11.85
CA TYR A 9 17.55 6.99 -11.68
C TYR A 9 17.36 7.39 -10.21
N TYR A 10 17.05 6.44 -9.33
CA TYR A 10 16.80 6.72 -7.90
C TYR A 10 18.08 6.80 -7.05
N GLY A 11 19.18 6.21 -7.49
CA GLY A 11 20.45 6.25 -6.77
C GLY A 11 21.33 7.46 -7.12
N LYS A 12 21.22 8.01 -8.34
CA LYS A 12 22.17 9.04 -8.83
C LYS A 12 21.52 10.24 -9.52
N ILE A 13 20.40 10.05 -10.23
CA ILE A 13 19.80 11.12 -11.04
C ILE A 13 18.87 11.99 -10.19
N LEU A 14 17.99 11.39 -9.39
CA LEU A 14 17.07 12.10 -8.51
C LEU A 14 17.82 12.74 -7.33
N LYS A 15 17.74 14.06 -7.19
CA LYS A 15 18.35 14.80 -6.06
C LYS A 15 17.32 15.35 -5.08
N GLY A 16 16.05 15.40 -5.48
CA GLY A 16 14.91 15.67 -4.59
C GLY A 16 13.56 15.45 -5.30
N SER A 17 12.46 15.52 -4.55
CA SER A 17 11.10 15.35 -5.08
C SER A 17 10.69 16.41 -6.11
N GLN A 18 11.38 17.56 -6.15
CA GLN A 18 11.14 18.62 -7.13
C GLN A 18 11.62 18.26 -8.55
N ASP A 19 12.44 17.22 -8.69
CA ASP A 19 12.96 16.78 -10.00
C ASP A 19 11.94 15.92 -10.77
N LEU A 20 10.83 15.52 -10.12
CA LEU A 20 9.76 14.70 -10.69
C LEU A 20 8.91 15.51 -11.66
N LYS A 21 8.62 14.96 -12.84
CA LYS A 21 7.89 15.67 -13.92
C LYS A 21 6.40 15.37 -13.97
N THR A 22 5.90 14.59 -13.02
CA THR A 22 4.52 14.15 -12.93
C THR A 22 4.01 14.19 -11.50
N SER A 23 2.69 14.29 -11.33
CA SER A 23 2.06 14.11 -10.01
C SER A 23 1.96 12.65 -9.57
N ALA A 24 2.54 11.73 -10.34
CA ALA A 24 2.59 10.30 -10.00
C ALA A 24 3.41 10.11 -8.72
N CYS A 25 4.54 10.81 -8.63
CA CYS A 25 5.44 10.80 -7.47
C CYS A 25 5.31 12.00 -6.53
N CYS A 26 4.35 12.90 -6.79
CA CYS A 26 4.06 14.03 -5.93
C CYS A 26 2.73 13.81 -5.19
N ASP A 27 2.73 14.12 -3.90
CA ASP A 27 1.53 14.02 -3.09
C ASP A 27 0.59 15.20 -3.36
N GLY A 28 -0.70 14.89 -3.52
CA GLY A 28 -1.78 15.88 -3.55
C GLY A 28 -2.47 16.04 -2.18
N GLY A 29 -2.20 15.17 -1.21
CA GLY A 29 -2.78 15.22 0.13
C GLY A 29 -1.68 15.04 1.16
N GLY A 30 -1.32 16.11 1.88
CA GLY A 30 -0.19 16.11 2.81
C GLY A 30 -0.24 15.03 3.92
N VAL A 31 0.79 15.04 4.76
CA VAL A 31 0.93 14.12 5.90
C VAL A 31 -0.36 14.08 6.73
N PRO A 32 -0.99 12.91 6.95
CA PRO A 32 -2.15 12.82 7.83
C PRO A 32 -1.80 13.37 9.22
N GLY A 33 -2.68 14.17 9.82
CA GLY A 33 -2.38 14.90 11.06
C GLY A 33 -1.86 14.02 12.20
N HIS A 34 -2.32 12.77 12.30
CA HIS A 34 -1.86 11.81 13.31
C HIS A 34 -0.42 11.32 13.10
N LEU A 35 0.15 11.47 11.90
CA LEU A 35 1.53 11.10 11.54
C LEU A 35 2.49 12.29 11.51
N GLU A 36 2.01 13.52 11.62
CA GLU A 36 2.85 14.73 11.56
C GLU A 36 3.97 14.71 12.60
N ALA A 37 3.62 14.38 13.85
CA ALA A 37 4.60 14.25 14.94
C ALA A 37 5.60 13.13 14.67
N ALA A 38 5.13 11.96 14.19
CA ALA A 38 6.00 10.84 13.88
C ALA A 38 7.02 11.18 12.78
N ILE A 39 6.58 11.88 11.73
CA ILE A 39 7.49 12.34 10.66
C ILE A 39 8.45 13.42 11.14
N ALA A 40 7.98 14.36 11.97
CA ALA A 40 8.85 15.38 12.53
C ALA A 40 10.01 14.77 13.33
N ASN A 41 9.80 13.61 13.95
CA ASN A 41 10.80 12.86 14.70
C ASN A 41 11.73 12.00 13.82
N VAL A 42 11.56 11.96 12.49
CA VAL A 42 12.50 11.28 11.58
C VAL A 42 13.63 12.25 11.21
N HIS A 43 14.86 11.75 11.19
CA HIS A 43 16.05 12.53 10.89
C HIS A 43 15.94 13.23 9.52
N GLU A 44 16.40 14.48 9.45
CA GLU A 44 16.24 15.33 8.27
C GLU A 44 16.87 14.71 7.01
N GLU A 45 18.08 14.14 7.12
CA GLU A 45 18.76 13.48 5.99
C GLU A 45 17.99 12.26 5.47
N VAL A 46 17.36 11.50 6.38
CA VAL A 46 16.53 10.35 5.99
C VAL A 46 15.28 10.85 5.24
N ARG A 47 14.63 11.89 5.75
CA ARG A 47 13.43 12.47 5.14
C ARG A 47 13.69 13.11 3.79
N SER A 48 14.83 13.80 3.63
CA SER A 48 15.15 14.56 2.42
C SER A 48 15.55 13.67 1.24
N LYS A 49 16.04 12.45 1.51
CA LYS A 49 16.39 11.44 0.49
C LYS A 49 15.24 10.47 0.15
N TYR A 50 14.00 10.85 0.44
CA TYR A 50 12.82 10.05 0.14
C TYR A 50 12.18 10.43 -1.21
N TYR A 51 11.80 9.43 -2.00
CA TYR A 51 11.28 9.60 -3.36
C TYR A 51 9.92 8.92 -3.61
N GLY A 52 9.17 8.58 -2.56
CA GLY A 52 7.85 7.95 -2.68
C GLY A 52 6.67 8.94 -2.70
N CYS A 53 5.47 8.39 -2.89
CA CYS A 53 4.25 9.15 -3.18
C CYS A 53 3.38 9.21 -1.91
N GLY A 54 3.60 10.21 -1.05
CA GLY A 54 2.85 10.34 0.20
C GLY A 54 3.19 9.27 1.23
N ILE A 55 2.23 8.90 2.09
CA ILE A 55 2.42 7.92 3.17
C ILE A 55 1.40 6.80 3.04
N VAL A 56 1.91 5.57 3.03
CA VAL A 56 1.11 4.36 2.81
C VAL A 56 1.30 3.44 4.01
N ILE A 57 0.54 3.70 5.06
CA ILE A 57 0.68 2.99 6.33
C ILE A 57 -0.73 2.65 6.83
N PRO A 58 -1.03 1.37 7.10
CA PRO A 58 -2.32 1.00 7.67
C PRO A 58 -2.38 1.31 9.15
N SER A 59 -3.60 1.35 9.70
CA SER A 59 -3.85 1.51 11.12
C SER A 59 -3.59 0.21 11.91
N ALA A 60 -3.64 0.32 13.23
CA ALA A 60 -3.50 -0.78 14.19
C ALA A 60 -2.18 -1.57 14.05
N LEU A 61 -1.05 -0.87 14.07
CA LEU A 61 0.30 -1.46 13.93
C LEU A 61 1.00 -1.79 15.26
N ARG A 62 0.38 -1.49 16.41
CA ARG A 62 1.02 -1.69 17.71
C ARG A 62 1.54 -3.12 17.85
N ASP A 63 2.79 -3.25 18.28
CA ASP A 63 3.50 -4.52 18.49
C ASP A 63 3.63 -5.43 17.24
N CYS A 64 3.30 -4.92 16.04
CA CYS A 64 3.43 -5.69 14.80
C CYS A 64 4.89 -5.79 14.34
N ARG A 65 5.18 -6.86 13.58
CA ARG A 65 6.37 -6.97 12.73
C ARG A 65 6.01 -6.57 11.30
N VAL A 66 6.63 -5.51 10.81
CA VAL A 66 6.32 -4.89 9.52
C VAL A 66 7.49 -5.01 8.55
N LEU A 67 7.21 -5.36 7.29
CA LEU A 67 8.21 -5.37 6.20
C LEU A 67 7.91 -4.20 5.25
N ASP A 68 8.89 -3.34 5.00
CA ASP A 68 8.82 -2.27 4.01
C ASP A 68 9.60 -2.65 2.74
N LEU A 69 8.89 -2.74 1.60
CA LEU A 69 9.46 -3.12 0.31
C LEU A 69 9.85 -1.87 -0.49
N GLY A 70 11.16 -1.68 -0.68
CA GLY A 70 11.75 -0.51 -1.31
C GLY A 70 11.92 0.63 -0.31
N SER A 71 12.53 0.32 0.84
CA SER A 71 12.59 1.21 2.00
C SER A 71 13.41 2.50 1.78
N GLY A 72 14.25 2.54 0.74
CA GLY A 72 15.14 3.67 0.47
C GLY A 72 15.98 4.04 1.69
N SER A 73 16.03 5.34 2.00
CA SER A 73 16.72 5.91 3.17
C SER A 73 16.08 5.54 4.51
N GLY A 74 14.92 4.85 4.51
CA GLY A 74 14.24 4.36 5.70
C GLY A 74 13.19 5.30 6.28
N ARG A 75 12.72 6.33 5.54
CA ARG A 75 11.71 7.29 6.06
C ARG A 75 10.48 6.57 6.63
N ASP A 76 9.89 5.67 5.84
CA ASP A 76 8.68 4.96 6.25
C ASP A 76 9.00 3.91 7.31
N VAL A 77 10.16 3.23 7.24
CA VAL A 77 10.65 2.33 8.30
C VAL A 77 10.74 3.02 9.67
N TYR A 78 11.33 4.21 9.74
CA TYR A 78 11.47 4.96 11.00
C TYR A 78 10.17 5.59 11.48
N LEU A 79 9.27 5.95 10.55
CA LEU A 79 7.93 6.38 10.89
C LEU A 79 7.15 5.21 11.51
N ILE A 80 7.13 4.05 10.85
CA ILE A 80 6.44 2.85 11.30
C ILE A 80 7.03 2.33 12.61
N SER A 81 8.33 2.46 12.83
CA SER A 81 9.01 2.10 14.09
C SER A 81 8.32 2.71 15.32
N GLN A 82 7.87 3.97 15.22
CA GLN A 82 7.13 4.66 16.29
C GLN A 82 5.70 4.10 16.47
N LEU A 83 5.06 3.73 15.36
CA LEU A 83 3.69 3.19 15.35
C LEU A 83 3.62 1.77 15.88
N VAL A 84 4.61 0.93 15.57
CA VAL A 84 4.70 -0.43 16.15
C VAL A 84 5.17 -0.37 17.59
N GLY A 85 5.99 0.62 17.96
CA GLY A 85 6.53 0.78 19.31
C GLY A 85 7.70 -0.16 19.59
N GLU A 86 8.28 -0.04 20.79
CA GLU A 86 9.52 -0.73 21.18
C GLU A 86 9.44 -2.28 21.13
N ARG A 87 8.23 -2.85 21.27
CA ARG A 87 8.01 -4.31 21.18
C ARG A 87 7.77 -4.80 19.75
N GLY A 88 7.36 -3.92 18.84
CA GLY A 88 7.22 -4.24 17.43
C GLY A 88 8.57 -4.12 16.71
N GLU A 89 8.60 -4.50 15.44
CA GLU A 89 9.82 -4.53 14.63
C GLU A 89 9.50 -4.07 13.20
N VAL A 90 10.45 -3.39 12.56
CA VAL A 90 10.32 -3.00 11.15
C VAL A 90 11.56 -3.43 10.38
N VAL A 91 11.35 -4.13 9.28
CA VAL A 91 12.42 -4.55 8.36
C VAL A 91 12.25 -3.80 7.05
N GLY A 92 13.26 -3.05 6.61
CA GLY A 92 13.30 -2.42 5.30
C GLY A 92 14.14 -3.22 4.32
N VAL A 93 13.66 -3.44 3.10
CA VAL A 93 14.43 -4.05 2.01
C VAL A 93 14.63 -3.03 0.90
N ASP A 94 15.88 -2.80 0.49
CA ASP A 94 16.20 -1.97 -0.66
C ASP A 94 17.37 -2.57 -1.46
N MET A 95 17.50 -2.22 -2.75
CA MET A 95 18.56 -2.71 -3.61
C MET A 95 19.78 -1.78 -3.70
N THR A 96 19.69 -0.59 -3.10
CA THR A 96 20.61 0.55 -3.32
C THR A 96 21.50 0.78 -2.10
N ASP A 97 22.82 0.65 -2.27
CA ASP A 97 23.79 0.76 -1.17
C ASP A 97 23.78 2.14 -0.52
N GLU A 98 23.67 3.19 -1.33
CA GLU A 98 23.69 4.58 -0.87
C GLU A 98 22.49 4.92 0.03
N GLN A 99 21.32 4.39 -0.31
CA GLN A 99 20.09 4.56 0.46
C GLN A 99 20.15 3.81 1.79
N LEU A 100 20.55 2.54 1.75
CA LEU A 100 20.73 1.72 2.95
C LEU A 100 21.80 2.27 3.88
N ALA A 101 22.88 2.85 3.34
CA ALA A 101 23.92 3.49 4.14
C ALA A 101 23.38 4.68 4.92
N THR A 102 22.54 5.53 4.30
CA THR A 102 21.85 6.61 5.02
C THR A 102 20.91 6.05 6.08
N ALA A 103 20.14 5.01 5.75
CA ALA A 103 19.23 4.38 6.68
C ALA A 103 19.96 3.87 7.93
N GLU A 104 21.01 3.06 7.76
CA GLU A 104 21.78 2.47 8.87
C GLU A 104 22.55 3.51 9.69
N THR A 105 23.11 4.55 9.06
CA THR A 105 23.86 5.61 9.77
C THR A 105 23.01 6.31 10.84
N HIS A 106 21.71 6.47 10.58
CA HIS A 106 20.79 7.19 11.46
C HIS A 106 20.03 6.28 12.44
N LYS A 107 20.32 4.97 12.46
CA LYS A 107 19.61 3.99 13.29
C LYS A 107 19.68 4.29 14.79
N ASP A 108 20.89 4.52 15.28
CA ASP A 108 21.12 4.85 16.69
C ASP A 108 20.53 6.20 17.09
N TRP A 109 20.49 7.15 16.15
CA TRP A 109 19.84 8.44 16.37
C TRP A 109 18.35 8.25 16.62
N HIS A 110 17.66 7.52 15.74
CA HIS A 110 16.22 7.28 15.87
C HIS A 110 15.88 6.47 17.13
N MET A 111 16.66 5.43 17.45
CA MET A 111 16.50 4.69 18.71
C MET A 111 16.50 5.64 19.92
N ARG A 112 17.46 6.57 19.99
CA ARG A 112 17.54 7.55 21.08
C ARG A 112 16.40 8.56 21.05
N GLN A 113 16.03 9.08 19.88
CA GLN A 113 14.92 10.03 19.74
C GLN A 113 13.58 9.41 20.16
N PHE A 114 13.37 8.13 19.88
CA PHE A 114 12.14 7.42 20.24
C PHE A 114 12.17 6.89 21.67
N GLY A 115 13.31 7.01 22.37
CA GLY A 115 13.47 6.56 23.76
C GLY A 115 13.54 5.04 23.91
N TYR A 116 13.96 4.31 22.88
CA TYR A 116 14.03 2.85 22.92
C TYR A 116 15.36 2.38 23.53
N ALA A 117 15.30 1.29 24.28
CA ALA A 117 16.47 0.64 24.87
C ALA A 117 17.35 -0.06 23.83
N LYS A 118 16.76 -0.45 22.70
CA LYS A 118 17.44 -1.10 21.56
C LYS A 118 16.78 -0.68 20.24
N PRO A 119 17.49 -0.73 19.10
CA PRO A 119 16.85 -0.47 17.82
C PRO A 119 15.86 -1.59 17.52
N ASN A 120 14.70 -1.24 16.98
CA ASN A 120 13.68 -2.18 16.50
C ASN A 120 13.54 -2.15 14.96
N VAL A 121 14.54 -1.57 14.27
CA VAL A 121 14.59 -1.51 12.81
C VAL A 121 15.76 -2.32 12.27
N HIS A 122 15.57 -2.95 11.12
CA HIS A 122 16.59 -3.70 10.40
C HIS A 122 16.53 -3.38 8.92
N PHE A 123 17.68 -3.18 8.27
CA PHE A 123 17.72 -2.96 6.83
C PHE A 123 18.45 -4.09 6.14
N LEU A 124 17.88 -4.57 5.04
CA LEU A 124 18.42 -5.67 4.25
C LEU A 124 18.62 -5.22 2.80
N LYS A 125 19.80 -5.54 2.27
CA LYS A 125 20.06 -5.37 0.85
C LYS A 125 19.48 -6.52 0.06
N GLY A 126 18.62 -6.22 -0.92
CA GLY A 126 17.94 -7.26 -1.70
C GLY A 126 17.21 -6.75 -2.91
N TYR A 127 16.84 -7.69 -3.79
CA TYR A 127 15.86 -7.43 -4.86
C TYR A 127 14.49 -7.93 -4.40
N LEU A 128 13.45 -7.14 -4.61
CA LEU A 128 12.09 -7.47 -4.19
C LEU A 128 11.53 -8.69 -4.95
N GLU A 129 12.03 -8.96 -6.15
CA GLU A 129 11.69 -10.16 -6.91
C GLU A 129 12.32 -11.45 -6.34
N LYS A 130 13.26 -11.31 -5.39
CA LYS A 130 14.04 -12.41 -4.80
C LYS A 130 13.98 -12.38 -3.27
N LEU A 131 12.82 -12.09 -2.70
CA LEU A 131 12.63 -12.11 -1.23
C LEU A 131 12.92 -13.48 -0.62
N ASP A 132 12.86 -14.57 -1.39
CA ASP A 132 13.26 -15.93 -0.99
C ASP A 132 14.77 -16.12 -0.82
N ALA A 133 15.57 -15.27 -1.44
CA ALA A 133 17.03 -15.29 -1.29
C ALA A 133 17.53 -14.46 -0.10
N LEU A 134 16.63 -13.73 0.58
CA LEU A 134 16.96 -12.93 1.76
C LEU A 134 16.78 -13.77 3.03
N ASP A 135 17.48 -13.38 4.09
CA ASP A 135 17.36 -14.00 5.43
C ASP A 135 16.07 -13.54 6.13
N LEU A 136 14.93 -13.93 5.54
CA LEU A 136 13.58 -13.60 5.98
C LEU A 136 12.78 -14.89 6.15
N GLU A 137 12.43 -15.20 7.38
CA GLU A 137 11.66 -16.39 7.71
C GLU A 137 10.22 -16.28 7.15
N PRO A 138 9.70 -17.33 6.48
CA PRO A 138 8.31 -17.38 6.05
C PRO A 138 7.32 -17.25 7.21
N GLY A 139 6.18 -16.59 6.98
CA GLY A 139 5.09 -16.56 7.96
C GLY A 139 5.38 -15.75 9.23
N THR A 140 6.28 -14.76 9.20
CA THR A 140 6.66 -14.00 10.39
C THR A 140 6.23 -12.55 10.41
N PHE A 141 5.75 -11.99 9.30
CA PHE A 141 5.33 -10.59 9.22
C PHE A 141 3.82 -10.43 9.39
N ASP A 142 3.39 -9.45 10.18
CA ASP A 142 1.97 -9.10 10.34
C ASP A 142 1.51 -8.23 9.17
N VAL A 143 2.36 -7.31 8.72
CA VAL A 143 2.07 -6.36 7.65
C VAL A 143 3.27 -6.23 6.71
N VAL A 144 3.01 -6.20 5.41
CA VAL A 144 3.96 -5.75 4.40
C VAL A 144 3.46 -4.42 3.85
N VAL A 145 4.32 -3.41 3.77
CA VAL A 145 4.02 -2.12 3.15
C VAL A 145 4.90 -1.89 1.93
N SER A 146 4.41 -1.08 0.99
CA SER A 146 5.20 -0.58 -0.13
C SER A 146 4.56 0.68 -0.68
N ASN A 147 5.38 1.62 -1.16
CA ASN A 147 4.90 2.85 -1.77
C ASN A 147 5.57 3.08 -3.13
N CYS A 148 4.83 2.83 -4.21
CA CYS A 148 5.21 3.10 -5.60
C CYS A 148 6.50 2.41 -6.10
N VAL A 149 6.81 1.23 -5.57
CA VAL A 149 8.00 0.46 -5.97
C VAL A 149 7.65 -0.78 -6.80
N ILE A 150 6.50 -1.40 -6.58
CA ILE A 150 6.14 -2.67 -7.26
C ILE A 150 6.05 -2.47 -8.78
N ASN A 151 5.60 -1.31 -9.25
CA ASN A 151 5.61 -0.97 -10.67
C ASN A 151 6.99 -0.93 -11.33
N LEU A 152 8.04 -0.67 -10.55
CA LEU A 152 9.43 -0.65 -11.01
C LEU A 152 10.03 -2.06 -11.07
N CYS A 153 9.42 -3.04 -10.40
CA CYS A 153 9.84 -4.44 -10.44
C CYS A 153 9.54 -5.09 -11.79
N VAL A 154 10.48 -5.91 -12.24
CA VAL A 154 10.37 -6.63 -13.51
C VAL A 154 9.39 -7.78 -13.39
N ASP A 155 9.49 -8.56 -12.30
CA ASP A 155 8.59 -9.66 -11.98
C ASP A 155 7.70 -9.33 -10.78
N LYS A 156 6.62 -8.61 -11.05
CA LYS A 156 5.64 -8.19 -10.05
C LYS A 156 4.97 -9.37 -9.33
N LEU A 157 4.75 -10.47 -10.06
CA LEU A 157 4.14 -11.67 -9.50
C LEU A 157 5.08 -12.35 -8.50
N ALA A 158 6.38 -12.38 -8.76
CA ALA A 158 7.38 -12.86 -7.81
C ALA A 158 7.39 -12.02 -6.53
N VAL A 159 7.28 -10.69 -6.63
CA VAL A 159 7.17 -9.80 -5.45
C VAL A 159 5.95 -10.15 -4.61
N LEU A 160 4.76 -10.24 -5.24
CA LEU A 160 3.52 -10.56 -4.53
C LEU A 160 3.57 -11.96 -3.88
N ARG A 161 4.14 -12.96 -4.56
CA ARG A 161 4.35 -14.31 -3.99
C ARG A 161 5.33 -14.31 -2.83
N GLY A 162 6.41 -13.53 -2.94
CA GLY A 162 7.38 -13.34 -1.86
C GLY A 162 6.73 -12.73 -0.62
N ALA A 163 5.97 -11.65 -0.79
CA ALA A 163 5.21 -11.01 0.29
C ALA A 163 4.19 -11.98 0.91
N HIS A 164 3.41 -12.69 0.09
CA HIS A 164 2.45 -13.70 0.57
C HIS A 164 3.12 -14.81 1.40
N ARG A 165 4.30 -15.28 0.99
CA ARG A 165 5.07 -16.28 1.75
C ARG A 165 5.50 -15.75 3.12
N LEU A 166 5.95 -14.50 3.20
CA LEU A 166 6.48 -13.88 4.41
C LEU A 166 5.40 -13.47 5.42
N LEU A 167 4.16 -13.24 4.96
CA LEU A 167 3.04 -12.91 5.84
C LEU A 167 2.60 -14.09 6.71
N LYS A 168 2.30 -13.81 7.99
CA LYS A 168 1.53 -14.71 8.88
C LYS A 168 0.14 -14.98 8.29
N PRO A 169 -0.53 -16.09 8.66
CA PRO A 169 -1.98 -16.20 8.46
C PRO A 169 -2.70 -14.99 9.08
N GLY A 170 -3.59 -14.35 8.34
CA GLY A 170 -4.27 -13.13 8.74
C GLY A 170 -3.45 -11.84 8.56
N GLY A 171 -2.19 -11.94 8.12
CA GLY A 171 -1.39 -10.78 7.74
C GLY A 171 -1.85 -10.14 6.43
N GLU A 172 -1.40 -8.91 6.17
CA GLU A 172 -1.78 -8.20 4.93
C GLU A 172 -0.59 -7.51 4.27
N ILE A 173 -0.68 -7.34 2.95
CA ILE A 173 0.09 -6.30 2.25
C ILE A 173 -0.81 -5.07 2.10
N TYR A 174 -0.30 -3.91 2.51
CA TYR A 174 -0.97 -2.61 2.39
C TYR A 174 -0.05 -1.67 1.62
N PHE A 175 -0.39 -1.38 0.37
CA PHE A 175 0.52 -0.69 -0.54
C PHE A 175 -0.20 0.24 -1.50
N ALA A 176 0.50 1.26 -1.97
CA ALA A 176 0.00 2.15 -3.01
C ALA A 176 0.89 2.06 -4.23
N ASP A 177 0.26 2.10 -5.40
CA ASP A 177 0.98 2.15 -6.66
C ASP A 177 0.17 2.87 -7.74
N VAL A 178 0.78 3.04 -8.91
CA VAL A 178 0.17 3.63 -10.09
C VAL A 178 -0.54 2.57 -10.92
N TYR A 179 -1.79 2.82 -11.28
CA TYR A 179 -2.58 1.94 -12.14
C TYR A 179 -3.09 2.69 -13.35
N CYS A 180 -3.33 1.95 -14.42
CA CYS A 180 -3.87 2.48 -15.65
C CYS A 180 -5.28 1.93 -15.92
N ASP A 181 -6.11 2.72 -16.60
CA ASP A 181 -7.42 2.28 -17.09
C ASP A 181 -7.33 1.26 -18.24
N ARG A 182 -6.15 1.13 -18.86
CA ARG A 182 -5.89 0.27 -20.02
C ARG A 182 -4.46 -0.25 -20.05
N ARG A 183 -4.19 -1.22 -20.92
CA ARG A 183 -2.82 -1.68 -21.20
C ARG A 183 -2.07 -0.66 -22.06
N LEU A 184 -0.84 -0.34 -21.68
CA LEU A 184 0.02 0.57 -22.42
C LEU A 184 0.70 -0.14 -23.60
N PRO A 185 0.93 0.56 -24.74
CA PRO A 185 1.73 0.04 -25.84
C PRO A 185 3.17 -0.30 -25.42
N ASP A 186 3.80 -1.27 -26.08
CA ASP A 186 5.16 -1.72 -25.71
C ASP A 186 6.21 -0.61 -25.85
N GLU A 187 6.04 0.31 -26.81
CA GLU A 187 6.90 1.49 -26.97
C GLU A 187 6.84 2.44 -25.77
N VAL A 188 5.67 2.57 -25.13
CA VAL A 188 5.47 3.39 -23.93
C VAL A 188 6.06 2.68 -22.71
N ARG A 189 5.88 1.36 -22.62
CA ARG A 189 6.42 0.53 -21.53
C ARG A 189 7.94 0.48 -21.51
N ALA A 190 8.56 0.55 -22.69
CA ALA A 190 10.02 0.52 -22.86
C ALA A 190 10.68 1.90 -22.75
N ASP A 191 9.91 3.00 -22.68
CA ASP A 191 10.44 4.35 -22.55
C ASP A 191 11.08 4.54 -21.16
N PRO A 192 12.41 4.79 -21.06
CA PRO A 192 13.09 4.87 -19.77
C PRO A 192 12.60 6.01 -18.88
N LEU A 193 12.17 7.13 -19.47
CA LEU A 193 11.69 8.28 -18.72
C LEU A 193 10.30 7.99 -18.12
N LEU A 194 9.39 7.43 -18.92
CA LEU A 194 8.07 7.03 -18.42
C LEU A 194 8.16 5.90 -17.41
N TYR A 195 9.10 4.96 -17.59
CA TYR A 195 9.36 3.91 -16.62
C TYR A 195 9.87 4.46 -15.29
N GLY A 196 10.81 5.42 -15.33
CA GLY A 196 11.34 6.09 -14.13
C GLY A 196 10.31 6.93 -13.37
N GLU A 197 9.28 7.45 -14.05
CA GLU A 197 8.16 8.18 -13.44
C GLU A 197 7.02 7.24 -12.95
N CYS A 198 7.27 5.93 -12.86
CA CYS A 198 6.30 4.88 -12.50
C CYS A 198 5.08 4.76 -13.45
N LEU A 199 5.10 5.43 -14.61
CA LEU A 199 3.99 5.40 -15.59
C LEU A 199 4.14 4.24 -16.58
N GLY A 200 5.34 4.01 -17.12
CA GLY A 200 5.59 2.98 -18.13
C GLY A 200 5.42 1.56 -17.57
N GLY A 201 5.65 1.38 -16.27
CA GLY A 201 5.46 0.12 -15.55
C GLY A 201 4.07 -0.10 -14.98
N ALA A 202 3.17 0.91 -15.06
CA ALA A 202 1.85 0.87 -14.45
C ALA A 202 0.99 -0.26 -15.02
N LEU A 203 0.43 -1.08 -14.13
CA LEU A 203 -0.46 -2.16 -14.52
C LEU A 203 -1.85 -1.63 -14.88
N TYR A 204 -2.45 -2.23 -15.91
CA TYR A 204 -3.89 -2.19 -16.06
C TYR A 204 -4.53 -2.83 -14.83
N TRP A 205 -5.48 -2.13 -14.19
CA TRP A 205 -6.08 -2.59 -12.93
C TRP A 205 -6.67 -4.01 -13.02
N ASN A 206 -7.25 -4.39 -14.17
CA ASN A 206 -7.84 -5.72 -14.34
C ASN A 206 -6.82 -6.80 -14.74
N ASP A 207 -5.54 -6.44 -14.97
CA ASP A 207 -4.43 -7.40 -15.01
C ASP A 207 -3.84 -7.59 -13.61
N PHE A 208 -3.87 -6.55 -12.77
CA PHE A 208 -3.41 -6.62 -11.39
C PHE A 208 -4.28 -7.55 -10.52
N LEU A 209 -5.61 -7.43 -10.56
CA LEU A 209 -6.48 -8.24 -9.69
C LEU A 209 -6.29 -9.76 -9.90
N PRO A 210 -6.25 -10.29 -11.15
CA PRO A 210 -5.93 -11.70 -11.37
C PRO A 210 -4.50 -12.07 -10.94
N MET A 211 -3.53 -11.17 -11.11
CA MET A 211 -2.15 -11.40 -10.67
C MET A 211 -2.04 -11.52 -9.16
N ALA A 212 -2.73 -10.66 -8.39
CA ALA A 212 -2.81 -10.75 -6.94
C ALA A 212 -3.42 -12.09 -6.50
N LYS A 213 -4.52 -12.50 -7.13
CA LYS A 213 -5.15 -13.81 -6.88
C LYS A 213 -4.22 -14.98 -7.19
N ALA A 214 -3.48 -14.91 -8.30
CA ALA A 214 -2.47 -15.91 -8.67
C ALA A 214 -1.26 -15.97 -7.72
N ALA A 215 -1.05 -14.93 -6.91
CA ALA A 215 -0.06 -14.91 -5.84
C ALA A 215 -0.57 -15.48 -4.50
N GLY A 216 -1.88 -15.72 -4.37
CA GLY A 216 -2.54 -16.21 -3.17
C GLY A 216 -3.48 -15.22 -2.49
N PHE A 217 -3.53 -13.96 -2.96
CA PHE A 217 -4.41 -12.94 -2.38
C PHE A 217 -5.80 -12.99 -3.01
N LEU A 218 -6.73 -13.69 -2.36
CA LEU A 218 -8.00 -14.09 -2.94
C LEU A 218 -9.01 -12.95 -3.13
N ASP A 219 -8.97 -11.92 -2.27
CA ASP A 219 -9.89 -10.78 -2.29
C ASP A 219 -9.17 -9.42 -2.11
N PRO A 220 -8.55 -8.88 -3.18
CA PRO A 220 -7.95 -7.55 -3.16
C PRO A 220 -8.95 -6.42 -2.85
N ARG A 221 -8.67 -5.58 -1.85
CA ARG A 221 -9.54 -4.45 -1.48
C ARG A 221 -8.91 -3.10 -1.81
N LEU A 222 -9.64 -2.27 -2.56
CA LEU A 222 -9.25 -0.90 -2.85
C LEU A 222 -9.61 -0.01 -1.66
N VAL A 223 -8.63 0.65 -1.07
CA VAL A 223 -8.79 1.48 0.13
C VAL A 223 -9.05 2.93 -0.26
N THR A 224 -8.19 3.50 -1.09
CA THR A 224 -8.34 4.85 -1.63
C THR A 224 -7.79 4.91 -3.05
N SER A 225 -8.29 5.86 -3.84
CA SER A 225 -7.74 6.15 -5.16
C SER A 225 -7.86 7.64 -5.50
N ARG A 226 -6.92 8.12 -6.32
CA ARG A 226 -6.95 9.47 -6.90
C ARG A 226 -6.45 9.46 -8.34
N PRO A 227 -6.99 10.32 -9.23
CA PRO A 227 -6.43 10.48 -10.56
C PRO A 227 -5.02 11.11 -10.50
N ILE A 228 -4.17 10.73 -11.44
CA ILE A 228 -2.84 11.33 -11.65
C ILE A 228 -2.91 12.21 -12.89
N THR A 229 -2.46 13.46 -12.75
CA THR A 229 -2.27 14.37 -13.86
C THR A 229 -0.81 14.32 -14.33
N VAL A 230 -0.63 14.06 -15.62
CA VAL A 230 0.66 14.21 -16.30
C VAL A 230 0.70 15.64 -16.81
N GLU A 231 1.67 16.48 -16.42
CA GLU A 231 1.72 17.88 -16.86
C GLU A 231 2.57 18.08 -18.11
N ASN A 232 3.56 17.21 -18.30
CA ASN A 232 4.47 17.28 -19.44
C ASN A 232 3.77 16.91 -20.75
N GLU A 233 3.72 17.85 -21.69
CA GLU A 233 3.05 17.69 -22.99
C GLU A 233 3.64 16.56 -23.83
N ALA A 234 4.97 16.41 -23.87
CA ALA A 234 5.62 15.34 -24.63
C ALA A 234 5.29 13.94 -24.05
N MET A 235 5.15 13.83 -22.72
CA MET A 235 4.68 12.60 -22.09
C MET A 235 3.21 12.33 -22.41
N ARG A 236 2.34 13.35 -22.33
CA ARG A 236 0.91 13.20 -22.68
C ARG A 236 0.73 12.66 -24.10
N GLN A 237 1.50 13.19 -25.05
CA GLN A 237 1.43 12.73 -26.44
C GLN A 237 1.79 11.25 -26.59
N LYS A 238 2.81 10.78 -25.86
CA LYS A 238 3.19 9.36 -25.84
C LYS A 238 2.16 8.47 -25.14
N LEU A 239 1.57 8.95 -24.04
CA LEU A 239 0.60 8.20 -23.23
C LEU A 239 -0.81 8.17 -23.88
N GLY A 240 -1.07 9.09 -24.81
CA GLY A 240 -2.34 9.16 -25.53
C GLY A 240 -3.52 9.39 -24.58
N GLN A 241 -4.51 8.51 -24.66
CA GLN A 241 -5.75 8.59 -23.85
C GLN A 241 -5.70 7.74 -22.57
N ALA A 242 -4.53 7.21 -22.21
CA ALA A 242 -4.36 6.44 -20.99
C ALA A 242 -4.61 7.32 -19.76
N LYS A 243 -5.45 6.85 -18.85
CA LYS A 243 -5.72 7.51 -17.56
C LYS A 243 -4.99 6.77 -16.45
N PHE A 244 -4.35 7.53 -15.57
CA PHE A 244 -3.55 7.01 -14.48
C PHE A 244 -4.17 7.35 -13.14
N PHE A 245 -3.99 6.44 -12.20
CA PHE A 245 -4.54 6.56 -10.85
C PHE A 245 -3.49 6.12 -9.85
N SER A 246 -3.33 6.86 -8.77
CA SER A 246 -2.65 6.38 -7.58
C SER A 246 -3.70 5.67 -6.75
N ALA A 247 -3.48 4.40 -6.41
CA ALA A 247 -4.44 3.60 -5.67
C ALA A 247 -3.74 2.82 -4.56
N THR A 248 -4.35 2.84 -3.38
CA THR A 248 -3.93 2.05 -2.22
C THR A 248 -4.77 0.81 -2.13
N TYR A 249 -4.12 -0.36 -2.19
CA TYR A 249 -4.75 -1.65 -2.00
C TYR A 249 -4.33 -2.28 -0.67
N ARG A 250 -5.23 -3.07 -0.12
CA ARG A 250 -4.93 -4.03 0.94
C ARG A 250 -5.28 -5.45 0.50
N LEU A 251 -4.34 -6.37 0.70
CA LEU A 251 -4.51 -7.77 0.33
C LEU A 251 -4.22 -8.66 1.54
N PHE A 252 -5.23 -9.36 2.03
CA PHE A 252 -5.10 -10.26 3.18
C PHE A 252 -4.66 -11.66 2.75
N LYS A 253 -3.80 -12.28 3.58
CA LYS A 253 -3.49 -13.70 3.51
C LYS A 253 -4.47 -14.49 4.37
N LEU A 254 -5.57 -14.91 3.76
CA LEU A 254 -6.63 -15.71 4.38
C LEU A 254 -7.09 -16.78 3.40
N ASP A 255 -7.00 -18.05 3.81
CA ASP A 255 -7.31 -19.19 2.93
C ASP A 255 -8.83 -19.41 2.74
N GLY A 256 -9.66 -18.84 3.62
CA GLY A 256 -11.12 -19.02 3.64
C GLY A 256 -11.92 -17.96 2.86
N LEU A 257 -11.27 -17.13 2.04
CA LEU A 257 -11.94 -16.08 1.28
C LEU A 257 -12.56 -16.63 0.00
N GLU A 258 -13.80 -16.25 -0.26
CA GLU A 258 -14.58 -16.68 -1.41
C GLU A 258 -14.42 -15.72 -2.59
N PRO A 259 -14.60 -16.16 -3.85
CA PRO A 259 -14.49 -15.28 -5.02
C PRO A 259 -15.51 -14.14 -5.08
N ALA A 260 -16.65 -14.30 -4.39
CA ALA A 260 -17.74 -13.36 -4.33
C ALA A 260 -18.05 -12.98 -2.87
N CYS A 261 -18.76 -11.87 -2.67
CA CYS A 261 -19.25 -11.48 -1.36
C CYS A 261 -20.48 -12.33 -1.00
N GLU A 262 -20.27 -13.41 -0.25
CA GLU A 262 -21.36 -14.28 0.20
C GLU A 262 -21.98 -13.78 1.52
N ASP A 263 -23.28 -13.99 1.66
CA ASP A 263 -24.10 -13.61 2.81
C ASP A 263 -24.34 -14.79 3.74
N TYR A 264 -23.94 -14.63 5.00
CA TYR A 264 -24.20 -15.58 6.08
C TYR A 264 -25.02 -14.94 7.22
N GLY A 265 -25.64 -13.78 6.98
CA GLY A 265 -26.40 -13.04 7.99
C GLY A 265 -25.53 -12.40 9.07
N GLN A 266 -24.26 -12.14 8.74
CA GLN A 266 -23.26 -11.66 9.68
C GLN A 266 -23.28 -10.14 9.84
N ALA A 267 -22.88 -9.69 11.03
CA ALA A 267 -22.65 -8.28 11.32
C ALA A 267 -21.48 -8.12 12.29
N VAL A 268 -20.94 -6.90 12.33
CA VAL A 268 -19.89 -6.51 13.28
C VAL A 268 -20.25 -5.22 13.99
N ILE A 269 -19.66 -5.00 15.16
CA ILE A 269 -19.71 -3.71 15.87
C ILE A 269 -18.27 -3.28 16.13
N TYR A 270 -17.88 -2.11 15.61
CA TYR A 270 -16.57 -1.55 15.95
C TYR A 270 -16.60 -0.99 17.37
N ARG A 271 -15.70 -1.47 18.24
CA ARG A 271 -15.61 -1.05 19.64
C ARG A 271 -14.84 0.26 19.84
N GLY A 272 -14.06 0.67 18.84
CA GLY A 272 -12.97 1.65 19.03
C GLY A 272 -11.66 0.97 19.41
N GLY A 273 -10.67 1.77 19.77
CA GLY A 273 -9.38 1.29 20.29
C GLY A 273 -8.24 1.31 19.28
N VAL A 274 -8.52 1.50 17.99
CA VAL A 274 -7.53 1.90 17.00
C VAL A 274 -7.32 3.41 17.15
N ALA A 275 -6.10 3.85 17.48
CA ALA A 275 -5.82 5.23 17.85
C ALA A 275 -6.09 6.20 16.69
N GLU A 276 -5.76 5.75 15.48
CA GLU A 276 -5.91 6.47 14.21
C GLU A 276 -7.37 6.59 13.77
N GLU A 277 -8.23 5.68 14.25
CA GLU A 277 -9.59 5.46 13.76
C GLU A 277 -10.59 5.40 14.93
N SER A 278 -10.55 6.42 15.81
CA SER A 278 -11.27 6.37 17.09
C SER A 278 -12.81 6.35 16.99
N GLN A 279 -13.38 6.93 15.92
CA GLN A 279 -14.84 7.10 15.74
C GLN A 279 -15.44 6.16 14.70
N ALA A 280 -14.68 5.82 13.67
CA ALA A 280 -15.10 4.89 12.62
C ALA A 280 -13.87 4.18 12.08
N PHE A 281 -14.02 2.90 11.76
CA PHE A 281 -12.98 2.09 11.14
C PHE A 281 -13.23 1.94 9.64
N ALA A 282 -12.25 2.26 8.81
CA ALA A 282 -12.31 2.13 7.35
C ALA A 282 -11.54 0.88 6.91
N LEU A 283 -12.25 -0.21 6.61
CA LEU A 283 -11.62 -1.42 6.08
C LEU A 283 -11.17 -1.19 4.62
N ASP A 284 -12.01 -0.58 3.81
CA ASP A 284 -11.74 -0.26 2.41
C ASP A 284 -12.67 0.88 1.95
N GLN A 285 -12.65 1.24 0.67
CA GLN A 285 -13.45 2.35 0.14
C GLN A 285 -14.98 2.19 0.30
N HIS A 286 -15.47 0.99 0.61
CA HIS A 286 -16.90 0.68 0.74
C HIS A 286 -17.33 0.37 2.18
N HIS A 287 -16.37 0.13 3.09
CA HIS A 287 -16.65 -0.33 4.45
C HIS A 287 -16.12 0.66 5.49
N THR A 288 -16.92 1.68 5.79
CA THR A 288 -16.71 2.59 6.93
C THR A 288 -17.66 2.22 8.07
N ILE A 289 -17.11 1.69 9.15
CA ILE A 289 -17.84 1.09 10.26
C ILE A 289 -17.79 2.04 11.46
N GLU A 290 -18.91 2.71 11.75
CA GLU A 290 -19.01 3.63 12.89
C GLU A 290 -18.95 2.89 14.23
N ARG A 291 -18.27 3.50 15.20
CA ARG A 291 -18.12 2.94 16.55
C ARG A 291 -19.48 2.74 17.22
N GLY A 292 -19.69 1.55 17.79
CA GLY A 292 -20.90 1.19 18.53
C GLY A 292 -22.12 0.92 17.65
N LYS A 293 -22.01 1.04 16.33
CA LYS A 293 -23.10 0.76 15.38
C LYS A 293 -22.97 -0.67 14.85
N VAL A 294 -24.09 -1.39 14.80
CA VAL A 294 -24.17 -2.69 14.12
C VAL A 294 -24.04 -2.47 12.62
N PHE A 295 -23.10 -3.16 11.99
CA PHE A 295 -22.79 -3.06 10.59
C PHE A 295 -22.89 -4.44 9.91
N PRO A 296 -23.91 -4.69 9.07
CA PRO A 296 -24.02 -5.91 8.28
C PRO A 296 -22.85 -6.07 7.33
N ILE A 297 -22.35 -7.30 7.16
CA ILE A 297 -21.10 -7.54 6.42
C ILE A 297 -21.11 -8.90 5.74
N CYS A 298 -20.43 -9.02 4.59
CA CYS A 298 -20.26 -10.29 3.89
C CYS A 298 -19.23 -11.19 4.58
N GLY A 299 -19.24 -12.48 4.23
CA GLY A 299 -18.33 -13.49 4.80
C GLY A 299 -16.86 -13.13 4.70
N ASN A 300 -16.40 -12.67 3.53
CA ASN A 300 -15.00 -12.27 3.34
C ASN A 300 -14.59 -11.12 4.27
N SER A 301 -15.36 -10.03 4.26
CA SER A 301 -15.07 -8.86 5.09
C SER A 301 -15.18 -9.19 6.58
N TRP A 302 -16.09 -10.11 6.99
CA TRP A 302 -16.13 -10.64 8.35
C TRP A 302 -14.82 -11.33 8.72
N ARG A 303 -14.29 -12.23 7.86
CA ARG A 303 -13.00 -12.91 8.11
C ARG A 303 -11.83 -11.93 8.15
N MET A 304 -11.82 -10.92 7.28
CA MET A 304 -10.79 -9.86 7.29
C MET A 304 -10.72 -9.10 8.62
N LEU A 305 -11.84 -9.00 9.35
CA LEU A 305 -11.88 -8.40 10.67
C LEU A 305 -11.64 -9.42 11.79
N ALA A 306 -12.23 -10.62 11.67
CA ALA A 306 -12.24 -11.64 12.72
C ALA A 306 -10.96 -12.47 12.80
N GLU A 307 -10.27 -12.69 11.68
CA GLU A 307 -9.15 -13.62 11.56
C GLU A 307 -7.81 -12.89 11.38
N THR A 308 -7.78 -11.60 11.73
CA THR A 308 -6.61 -10.74 11.58
C THR A 308 -6.35 -9.96 12.87
N ARG A 309 -5.31 -9.11 12.86
CA ARG A 309 -5.01 -8.21 13.99
C ARG A 309 -6.15 -7.26 14.36
N PHE A 310 -7.18 -7.14 13.53
CA PHE A 310 -8.34 -6.30 13.81
C PHE A 310 -9.32 -6.92 14.81
N HIS A 311 -9.28 -8.24 15.03
CA HIS A 311 -10.22 -8.95 15.90
C HIS A 311 -10.46 -8.28 17.26
N PRO A 312 -9.44 -7.80 18.00
CA PRO A 312 -9.64 -7.21 19.31
C PRO A 312 -10.44 -5.90 19.30
N TYR A 313 -10.70 -5.29 18.14
CA TYR A 313 -11.42 -4.03 18.03
C TYR A 313 -12.89 -4.19 17.64
N PHE A 314 -13.36 -5.42 17.43
CA PHE A 314 -14.72 -5.69 16.97
C PHE A 314 -15.44 -6.70 17.86
N ASP A 315 -16.75 -6.54 17.94
CA ASP A 315 -17.67 -7.62 18.33
C ASP A 315 -18.27 -8.23 17.06
N PHE A 316 -18.49 -9.54 17.08
CA PHE A 316 -18.94 -10.32 15.92
C PHE A 316 -20.30 -10.95 16.19
N ILE A 317 -21.21 -10.83 15.23
CA ILE A 317 -22.59 -11.34 15.29
C ILE A 317 -22.79 -12.31 14.12
N GLY A 318 -23.37 -13.47 14.42
CA GLY A 318 -23.59 -14.54 13.45
C GLY A 318 -22.39 -15.46 13.27
N ASP A 319 -22.56 -16.48 12.44
CA ASP A 319 -21.54 -17.48 12.08
C ASP A 319 -21.75 -17.94 10.63
N PHE A 320 -20.98 -18.94 10.19
CA PHE A 320 -21.06 -19.49 8.83
C PHE A 320 -22.04 -20.69 8.70
N SER A 321 -22.95 -20.90 9.67
CA SER A 321 -23.82 -22.10 9.69
C SER A 321 -24.94 -22.08 8.66
N THR A 322 -25.36 -20.90 8.20
CA THR A 322 -26.46 -20.72 7.24
C THR A 322 -26.04 -19.74 6.14
N HIS A 323 -26.12 -20.16 4.87
CA HIS A 323 -25.84 -19.32 3.70
C HIS A 323 -27.14 -18.77 3.11
N TYR A 324 -27.14 -17.46 2.80
CA TYR A 324 -28.30 -16.73 2.27
C TYR A 324 -28.12 -16.26 0.81
N GLY A 325 -27.01 -16.63 0.16
CA GLY A 325 -26.69 -16.22 -1.21
C GLY A 325 -25.73 -15.03 -1.26
N ILE A 326 -25.84 -14.20 -2.31
CA ILE A 326 -24.94 -13.05 -2.51
C ILE A 326 -25.31 -11.90 -1.57
N PHE A 327 -24.30 -11.35 -0.89
CA PHE A 327 -24.46 -10.20 -0.01
C PHE A 327 -24.83 -8.94 -0.81
N PRO A 328 -25.95 -8.27 -0.48
CA PRO A 328 -26.43 -7.13 -1.24
C PRO A 328 -25.50 -5.92 -1.07
N GLY A 329 -25.22 -5.20 -2.16
CA GLY A 329 -24.49 -3.94 -2.11
C GLY A 329 -22.98 -4.06 -1.83
N CYS A 330 -22.42 -5.27 -1.72
CA CYS A 330 -20.97 -5.44 -1.80
C CYS A 330 -20.54 -5.11 -3.23
N ALA A 331 -19.64 -4.14 -3.41
CA ALA A 331 -19.06 -3.87 -4.72
C ALA A 331 -18.38 -5.14 -5.22
N SER A 332 -19.02 -5.87 -6.13
CA SER A 332 -18.44 -7.08 -6.70
C SER A 332 -17.17 -6.69 -7.45
N PRO A 333 -16.01 -7.33 -7.18
CA PRO A 333 -14.80 -7.03 -7.91
C PRO A 333 -15.00 -7.39 -9.40
N GLY A 334 -14.79 -6.42 -10.30
CA GLY A 334 -14.37 -6.73 -11.67
C GLY A 334 -15.29 -6.35 -12.84
N THR A 335 -16.37 -5.60 -12.67
CA THR A 335 -17.22 -5.18 -13.81
C THR A 335 -17.01 -3.74 -14.28
N ALA A 336 -16.45 -2.86 -13.45
CA ALA A 336 -16.18 -1.45 -13.78
C ALA A 336 -14.81 -0.97 -13.26
N LEU A 337 -14.30 0.12 -13.83
CA LEU A 337 -13.10 0.80 -13.35
C LEU A 337 -13.30 1.15 -11.86
N PRO A 338 -12.47 0.61 -10.94
CA PRO A 338 -12.74 0.75 -9.50
C PRO A 338 -12.31 2.11 -8.94
N PHE A 339 -11.60 2.92 -9.72
CA PHE A 339 -11.05 4.20 -9.28
C PHE A 339 -12.05 5.33 -9.50
N ASN A 340 -12.09 6.27 -8.56
CA ASN A 340 -12.90 7.47 -8.70
C ASN A 340 -12.34 8.31 -9.85
N ALA A 341 -13.10 8.40 -10.95
CA ALA A 341 -12.87 9.43 -11.94
C ALA A 341 -13.28 10.76 -11.31
N ALA A 342 -12.40 11.77 -11.34
CA ALA A 342 -12.88 13.13 -11.15
C ALA A 342 -13.88 13.41 -12.29
N GLU A 343 -15.17 13.50 -11.98
CA GLU A 343 -16.11 14.12 -12.90
C GLU A 343 -15.66 15.59 -13.05
N PRO A 344 -15.49 16.10 -14.28
CA PRO A 344 -15.44 17.54 -14.44
C PRO A 344 -16.75 18.06 -13.90
N SER A 345 -16.72 18.96 -12.90
CA SER A 345 -17.92 19.64 -12.46
C SER A 345 -18.61 20.21 -13.69
N GLU A 346 -19.75 19.65 -14.09
CA GLU A 346 -20.65 20.35 -15.00
C GLU A 346 -21.08 21.60 -14.24
N ALA A 347 -20.43 22.71 -14.56
CA ALA A 347 -20.96 24.02 -14.27
C ALA A 347 -22.28 24.09 -15.03
N THR A 348 -23.37 23.73 -14.36
CA THR A 348 -24.72 24.04 -14.79
C THR A 348 -24.85 25.55 -14.79
N SER A 349 -24.44 26.19 -15.88
CA SER A 349 -24.88 27.52 -16.23
C SER A 349 -26.34 27.40 -16.64
N SER A 350 -27.26 27.41 -15.68
CA SER A 350 -28.66 27.68 -16.00
C SER A 350 -28.77 29.17 -16.32
N CYS A 351 -28.77 29.50 -17.60
CA CYS A 351 -29.40 30.73 -18.06
C CYS A 351 -30.91 30.50 -18.09
N CYS A 352 -31.65 31.25 -17.27
CA CYS A 352 -33.01 31.76 -17.49
C CYS A 352 -33.20 32.98 -16.60
#